data_AF-A0A1V6QMC7-F1
#
_entry.id   AF-A0A1V6QMC7-F1
#
_cell.length_a   1.000
_cell.length_b   1.000
_cell.length_c   1.000
_cell.angle_alpha   90.00
_cell.angle_beta   90.00
_cell.angle_gamma   90.00
#
_symmetry.space_group_name_H-M   'P 1'
#
loop_
_entity.id
_entity.type
_entity.pdbx_description
1 polymer ?
#
loop_
_entity_poly.entity_id
_entity_poly.type
_entity_poly.pdbx_seq_one_letter_code
_entity_poly.pdbx_strand_id
1 'polypeptide(L)'
;MSPEEKAEATGRYFLPRNVEEAERMQNQHEWLKGGADGLVLAPIDLQRRGMRVLDSATADGYWMKDVKANFPDDTEFLRFDNAPEGYPPLSTNPPLKIVQQSLVGSYATTLPLGQKGAHLLSKDSWCISRAHMKRFI
;
A
#
# COMPACT_ATOMS: atom_id res chain seq x y z
N MET A 1 -17.15 -12.29 -23.76
CA MET A 1 -16.99 -12.12 -22.31
C MET A 1 -18.33 -11.75 -21.71
N SER A 2 -18.89 -12.67 -20.94
CA SER A 2 -20.11 -12.44 -20.16
C SER A 2 -19.85 -11.40 -19.05
N PRO A 3 -20.90 -10.79 -18.47
CA PRO A 3 -20.76 -9.89 -17.33
C PRO A 3 -20.06 -10.54 -16.13
N GLU A 4 -20.23 -11.84 -15.92
CA GLU A 4 -19.59 -12.63 -14.86
C GLU A 4 -18.09 -12.80 -15.08
N GLU A 5 -17.67 -13.10 -16.33
CA GLU A 5 -16.25 -13.19 -16.69
C GLU A 5 -15.55 -11.83 -16.56
N LYS A 6 -16.26 -10.72 -16.85
CA LYS A 6 -15.74 -9.37 -16.61
C LYS A 6 -15.58 -9.07 -15.12
N ALA A 7 -16.53 -9.49 -14.28
CA ALA A 7 -16.46 -9.30 -12.83
C ALA A 7 -15.29 -10.10 -12.21
N GLU A 8 -15.05 -11.32 -12.68
CA GLU A 8 -13.91 -12.13 -12.25
C GLU A 8 -12.56 -11.54 -12.73
N ALA A 9 -12.49 -11.09 -13.99
CA ALA A 9 -11.31 -10.48 -14.57
C ALA A 9 -10.99 -9.07 -14.00
N THR A 10 -11.98 -8.34 -13.48
CA THR A 10 -11.75 -7.02 -12.86
C THR A 10 -11.36 -7.10 -11.38
N GLY A 11 -11.65 -8.23 -10.70
CA GLY A 11 -11.32 -8.42 -9.29
C GLY A 11 -9.96 -9.08 -9.02
N ARG A 12 -9.42 -9.83 -9.99
CA ARG A 12 -8.20 -10.63 -9.82
C ARG A 12 -7.03 -10.03 -10.59
N TYR A 13 -5.96 -9.70 -9.88
CA TYR A 13 -4.64 -9.44 -10.49
C TYR A 13 -4.30 -10.61 -11.41
N PHE A 14 -3.99 -10.30 -12.67
CA PHE A 14 -3.86 -11.30 -13.74
C PHE A 14 -2.63 -12.19 -13.58
N LEU A 15 -1.58 -11.69 -12.93
CA LEU A 15 -0.35 -12.45 -12.69
C LEU A 15 -0.49 -13.31 -11.42
N PRO A 16 0.17 -14.48 -11.38
CA PRO A 16 0.12 -15.37 -10.23
C PRO A 16 0.71 -14.66 -9.01
N ARG A 17 -0.02 -14.67 -7.89
CA ARG A 17 0.49 -14.12 -6.62
C ARG A 17 1.25 -15.23 -5.89
N ASN A 18 2.53 -15.39 -6.23
CA ASN A 18 3.43 -16.37 -5.65
C ASN A 18 4.74 -15.70 -5.20
N VAL A 19 5.67 -16.50 -4.69
CA VAL A 19 6.98 -16.01 -4.21
C VAL A 19 7.77 -15.37 -5.35
N GLU A 20 7.77 -16.00 -6.52
CA GLU A 20 8.52 -15.53 -7.69
C GLU A 20 8.02 -14.18 -8.19
N GLU A 21 6.70 -13.97 -8.23
CA GLU A 21 6.10 -12.68 -8.57
C GLU A 21 6.39 -11.62 -7.52
N ALA A 22 6.33 -11.98 -6.23
CA ALA A 22 6.68 -11.06 -5.15
C ALA A 22 8.15 -10.61 -5.28
N GLU A 23 9.09 -11.54 -5.47
CA GLU A 23 10.51 -11.25 -5.70
C GLU A 23 10.71 -10.37 -6.94
N ARG A 24 9.99 -10.65 -8.04
CA ARG A 24 10.01 -9.81 -9.24
C ARG A 24 9.58 -8.37 -8.94
N MET A 25 8.51 -8.17 -8.16
CA MET A 25 8.02 -6.85 -7.76
C MET A 25 8.98 -6.13 -6.80
N GLN A 26 9.61 -6.86 -5.87
CA GLN A 26 10.62 -6.32 -4.96
C GLN A 26 11.87 -5.85 -5.73
N ASN A 27 12.32 -6.61 -6.71
CA ASN A 27 13.40 -6.18 -7.60
C ASN A 27 13.01 -4.88 -8.35
N GLN A 28 11.79 -4.78 -8.87
CA GLN A 28 11.31 -3.55 -9.51
C GLN A 28 11.29 -2.35 -8.56
N HIS A 29 10.95 -2.56 -7.29
CA HIS A 29 11.01 -1.54 -6.26
C HIS A 29 12.44 -1.00 -6.08
N GLU A 30 13.45 -1.88 -5.99
CA GLU A 30 14.85 -1.46 -5.84
C GLU A 30 15.35 -0.66 -7.07
N TRP A 31 15.01 -1.10 -8.29
CA TRP A 31 15.33 -0.36 -9.51
C TRP A 31 14.72 1.03 -9.54
N LEU A 32 13.43 1.15 -9.19
CA LEU A 32 12.73 2.44 -9.15
C LEU A 32 13.29 3.35 -8.06
N LYS A 33 13.55 2.83 -6.86
CA LYS A 33 14.16 3.57 -5.75
C LYS A 33 15.51 4.15 -6.14
N GLY A 34 16.37 3.34 -6.76
CA GLY A 34 17.70 3.78 -7.22
C GLY A 34 17.61 4.82 -8.35
N GLY A 35 16.69 4.65 -9.29
CA GLY A 35 16.51 5.59 -10.41
C GLY A 35 15.81 6.90 -10.05
N ALA A 36 15.01 6.90 -8.98
CA ALA A 36 14.23 8.06 -8.54
C ALA A 36 14.90 8.87 -7.43
N ASP A 37 16.11 8.49 -6.99
CA ASP A 37 16.82 9.10 -5.85
C ASP A 37 16.04 8.98 -4.52
N GLY A 38 15.36 7.85 -4.33
CA GLY A 38 14.64 7.54 -3.09
C GLY A 38 13.20 7.11 -3.27
N LEU A 39 12.48 7.03 -2.14
CA LEU A 39 11.12 6.49 -2.07
C LEU A 39 10.03 7.56 -1.97
N VAL A 40 10.37 8.75 -1.45
CA VAL A 40 9.42 9.84 -1.23
C VAL A 40 9.94 11.06 -1.98
N LEU A 41 9.28 11.37 -3.10
CA LEU A 41 9.62 12.53 -3.95
C LEU A 41 8.72 13.73 -3.66
N ALA A 42 7.64 13.52 -2.91
CA ALA A 42 6.75 14.60 -2.51
C ALA A 42 7.50 15.54 -1.55
N PRO A 43 7.29 16.87 -1.67
CA PRO A 43 7.94 17.86 -0.80
C PRO A 43 7.28 17.88 0.58
N ILE A 44 7.39 16.78 1.32
CA ILE A 44 6.86 16.62 2.68
C ILE A 44 8.00 16.65 3.69
N ASP A 45 7.74 17.21 4.87
CA ASP A 45 8.66 17.13 5.99
C ASP A 45 8.63 15.72 6.59
N LEU A 46 9.61 14.91 6.23
CA LEU A 46 9.75 13.54 6.72
C LEU A 46 10.01 13.47 8.22
N GLN A 47 10.47 14.55 8.86
CA GLN A 47 10.75 14.60 10.29
C GLN A 47 9.53 15.02 11.13
N ARG A 48 8.41 15.36 10.47
CA ARG A 48 7.18 15.72 11.16
C ARG A 48 6.67 14.55 12.00
N ARG A 49 6.48 14.80 13.30
CA ARG A 49 5.91 13.81 14.23
C ARG A 49 4.39 13.65 14.07
N GLY A 50 3.89 12.49 14.50
CA GLY A 50 2.46 12.15 14.44
C GLY A 50 1.88 12.08 13.03
N MET A 51 2.71 11.76 12.02
CA MET A 51 2.23 11.56 10.66
C MET A 51 1.43 10.26 10.52
N ARG A 52 0.54 10.25 9.52
CA ARG A 52 -0.24 9.08 9.14
C ARG A 52 -0.06 8.84 7.64
N VAL A 53 0.49 7.67 7.30
CA VAL A 53 0.84 7.29 5.93
C VAL A 53 0.01 6.09 5.49
N LEU A 54 -0.63 6.20 4.32
CA LEU A 54 -1.45 5.15 3.73
C LEU A 54 -0.75 4.58 2.50
N ASP A 55 -0.38 3.30 2.54
CA ASP A 55 0.03 2.58 1.34
C ASP A 55 -1.18 1.84 0.77
N SER A 56 -1.54 2.22 -0.46
CA SER A 56 -2.71 1.71 -1.17
C SER A 56 -2.23 0.82 -2.32
N ALA A 57 -2.83 -0.37 -2.45
CA ALA A 57 -2.29 -1.47 -3.25
C ALA A 57 -0.89 -1.89 -2.80
N THR A 58 -0.81 -2.22 -1.50
CA THR A 58 0.45 -2.53 -0.82
C THR A 58 1.07 -3.87 -1.23
N ALA A 59 0.33 -4.76 -1.89
CA ALA A 59 0.74 -6.13 -2.20
C ALA A 59 1.23 -6.87 -0.94
N ASP A 60 2.50 -7.29 -0.93
CA ASP A 60 3.17 -7.92 0.22
C ASP A 60 3.59 -6.92 1.33
N GLY A 61 3.55 -5.61 1.04
CA GLY A 61 3.94 -4.54 1.94
C GLY A 61 5.41 -4.14 1.87
N TYR A 62 6.15 -4.53 0.81
CA TYR A 62 7.60 -4.31 0.74
C TYR A 62 7.98 -2.84 0.73
N TRP A 63 7.27 -2.02 -0.04
CA TRP A 63 7.50 -0.56 -0.06
C TRP A 63 7.34 0.04 1.33
N MET A 64 6.30 -0.37 2.06
CA MET A 64 6.05 0.12 3.43
C MET A 64 7.17 -0.30 4.39
N LYS A 65 7.68 -1.53 4.27
CA LYS A 65 8.80 -2.02 5.08
C LYS A 65 10.03 -1.11 4.90
N ASP A 66 10.32 -0.72 3.67
CA ASP A 66 11.49 0.08 3.33
C ASP A 66 11.31 1.56 3.70
N VAL A 67 10.18 2.18 3.35
CA VAL A 67 9.95 3.61 3.57
C VAL A 67 9.91 4.00 5.05
N LYS A 68 9.54 3.08 5.94
CA LYS A 68 9.47 3.31 7.39
C LYS A 68 10.75 3.88 7.97
N ALA A 69 11.91 3.49 7.43
CA ALA A 69 13.21 3.98 7.90
C ALA A 69 13.41 5.50 7.67
N ASN A 70 12.61 6.11 6.79
CA ASN A 70 12.67 7.55 6.50
C ASN A 70 11.80 8.39 7.43
N PHE A 71 10.98 7.76 8.27
CA PHE A 71 9.99 8.42 9.11
C PHE A 71 10.30 8.21 10.61
N PRO A 72 9.89 9.15 11.48
CA PRO A 72 9.92 8.96 12.93
C PRO A 72 9.13 7.73 13.38
N ASP A 73 9.58 7.10 14.46
CA ASP A 73 8.99 5.89 15.05
C ASP A 73 7.52 6.05 15.46
N ASP A 74 7.06 7.28 15.72
CA ASP A 74 5.67 7.60 16.06
C ASP A 74 4.76 7.79 14.83
N THR A 75 5.26 7.53 13.62
CA THR A 75 4.47 7.59 12.39
C THR A 75 3.55 6.37 12.28
N GLU A 76 2.26 6.62 12.08
CA GLU A 76 1.27 5.57 11.86
C GLU A 76 1.22 5.15 10.39
N PHE A 77 1.22 3.84 10.16
CA PHE A 77 1.22 3.27 8.82
C PHE A 77 0.02 2.35 8.61
N LEU A 78 -0.80 2.70 7.62
CA LEU A 78 -1.96 1.91 7.19
C LEU A 78 -1.72 1.34 5.81
N ARG A 79 -2.21 0.13 5.56
CA ARG A 79 -1.93 -0.65 4.36
C ARG A 79 -3.18 -1.30 3.82
N PHE A 80 -3.47 -1.01 2.56
CA PHE A 80 -4.64 -1.51 1.85
C PHE A 80 -4.25 -2.33 0.64
N ASP A 81 -4.86 -3.49 0.49
CA ASP A 81 -4.78 -4.29 -0.72
C ASP A 81 -6.13 -4.98 -0.99
N ASN A 82 -6.46 -5.29 -2.24
CA ASN A 82 -7.73 -5.96 -2.54
C ASN A 82 -7.67 -7.48 -2.30
N ALA A 83 -6.46 -8.05 -2.22
CA ALA A 83 -6.21 -9.48 -2.06
C ALA A 83 -4.99 -9.73 -1.14
N PRO A 84 -5.08 -9.36 0.15
CA PRO A 84 -3.94 -9.41 1.08
C PRO A 84 -3.41 -10.82 1.34
N GLU A 85 -4.23 -11.85 1.21
CA GLU A 85 -3.82 -13.25 1.37
C GLU A 85 -3.08 -13.82 0.15
N GLY A 86 -3.05 -13.07 -0.96
CA GLY A 86 -2.47 -13.55 -2.20
C GLY A 86 -0.95 -13.58 -2.21
N TYR A 87 -0.28 -12.76 -1.39
CA TYR A 87 1.18 -12.70 -1.36
C TYR A 87 1.74 -13.43 -0.13
N PRO A 88 2.92 -14.06 -0.25
CA PRO A 88 3.63 -14.57 0.91
C PRO A 88 3.84 -13.44 1.93
N PRO A 89 3.59 -13.66 3.23
CA PRO A 89 3.79 -12.62 4.22
C PRO A 89 5.28 -12.26 4.31
N LEU A 90 5.57 -10.96 4.32
CA LEU A 90 6.92 -10.51 4.62
C LEU A 90 7.29 -10.89 6.06
N SER A 91 8.51 -11.41 6.23
CA SER A 91 9.08 -11.62 7.57
C SER A 91 9.43 -10.26 8.18
N THR A 92 8.45 -9.65 8.85
CA THR A 92 8.62 -8.42 9.63
C THR A 92 8.28 -8.66 11.09
N ASN A 93 8.98 -7.98 11.99
CA ASN A 93 8.66 -7.98 13.41
C ASN A 93 8.37 -6.54 13.87
N PRO A 94 7.14 -6.20 14.28
CA PRO A 94 5.94 -7.05 14.27
C PRO A 94 5.43 -7.36 12.85
N PRO A 95 4.60 -8.41 12.67
CA PRO A 95 3.99 -8.72 11.38
C PRO A 95 3.18 -7.55 10.83
N LEU A 96 3.36 -7.32 9.54
CA LEU A 96 2.69 -6.28 8.80
C LEU A 96 1.20 -6.62 8.60
N LYS A 97 0.28 -6.09 9.43
CA LYS A 97 -1.19 -6.16 9.20
C LYS A 97 -1.70 -5.39 7.95
N ILE A 98 -2.26 -6.07 6.96
CA ILE A 98 -2.87 -5.47 5.75
C ILE A 98 -4.40 -5.54 5.86
N VAL A 99 -5.10 -4.47 5.48
CA VAL A 99 -6.56 -4.43 5.45
C VAL A 99 -7.05 -4.64 4.01
N GLN A 100 -8.00 -5.56 3.83
CA GLN A 100 -8.59 -5.79 2.52
C GLN A 100 -9.46 -4.61 2.10
N GLN A 101 -9.08 -3.88 1.04
CA GLN A 101 -9.80 -2.71 0.55
C GLN A 101 -9.58 -2.51 -0.96
N SER A 102 -10.65 -2.16 -1.67
CA SER A 102 -10.57 -1.76 -3.08
C SER A 102 -10.23 -0.28 -3.22
N LEU A 103 -9.33 0.06 -4.15
CA LEU A 103 -8.96 1.45 -4.48
C LEU A 103 -10.12 2.27 -5.05
N VAL A 104 -11.05 1.59 -5.74
CA VAL A 104 -12.24 2.20 -6.35
C VAL A 104 -13.48 2.07 -5.46
N GLY A 105 -13.37 1.32 -4.36
CA GLY A 105 -14.42 1.25 -3.35
C GLY A 105 -14.50 2.52 -2.51
N SER A 106 -15.64 2.76 -1.89
CA SER A 106 -15.73 3.76 -0.83
C SER A 106 -14.85 3.34 0.34
N TYR A 107 -14.17 4.32 0.93
CA TYR A 107 -13.47 4.13 2.18
C TYR A 107 -14.51 4.18 3.28
N ALA A 108 -14.64 3.12 4.07
CA ALA A 108 -15.52 3.13 5.23
C ALA A 108 -15.06 4.23 6.20
N THR A 109 -16.01 5.03 6.69
CA THR A 109 -15.76 6.10 7.66
C THR A 109 -15.20 5.57 8.99
N THR A 110 -15.26 4.26 9.22
CA THR A 110 -14.88 3.60 10.46
C THR A 110 -14.00 2.38 10.15
N LEU A 111 -12.69 2.51 10.32
CA LEU A 111 -11.81 1.35 10.46
C LEU A 111 -12.02 0.74 11.85
N PRO A 112 -11.78 -0.58 12.05
CA PRO A 112 -11.73 -1.19 13.36
C PRO A 112 -10.42 -0.82 14.06
N LEU A 113 -10.20 0.48 14.27
CA LEU A 113 -9.36 0.97 15.33
C LEU A 113 -10.33 1.50 16.38
N GLY A 114 -10.38 0.82 17.53
CA GLY A 114 -11.13 1.26 18.71
C GLY A 114 -10.57 2.55 19.33
N GLN A 115 -10.15 3.52 18.52
CA GLN A 115 -9.73 4.84 18.95
C GLN A 115 -10.85 5.82 18.64
N LYS A 116 -11.46 6.31 19.72
CA LYS A 116 -12.38 7.43 19.71
C LYS A 116 -11.72 8.61 18.98
N GLY A 117 -12.30 9.03 17.86
CA GLY A 117 -11.83 10.21 17.11
C GLY A 117 -11.78 10.09 15.58
N ALA A 118 -12.38 9.06 14.97
CA ALA A 118 -12.45 8.93 13.51
C ALA A 118 -13.40 9.98 12.88
N HIS A 119 -12.91 11.22 12.74
CA HIS A 119 -13.45 12.14 11.76
C HIS A 119 -13.07 11.65 10.35
N LEU A 120 -14.05 11.70 9.44
CA LEU A 120 -14.00 11.37 8.01
C LEU A 120 -12.58 11.07 7.47
N LEU A 121 -12.34 9.80 7.10
CA LEU A 121 -11.17 9.42 6.31
C LEU A 121 -11.38 9.89 4.86
N SER A 122 -11.22 11.20 4.64
CA SER A 122 -10.95 11.75 3.31
C SER A 122 -9.53 11.34 2.89
N LYS A 123 -9.29 11.20 1.58
CA LYS A 123 -7.93 11.09 1.02
C LYS A 123 -7.03 12.23 1.49
N ASP A 124 -7.61 13.36 1.88
CA ASP A 124 -6.93 14.55 2.39
C ASP A 124 -6.25 14.35 3.76
N SER A 125 -6.59 13.28 4.48
CA SER A 125 -6.04 12.97 5.82
C SER A 125 -4.77 12.11 5.79
N TRP A 126 -4.35 11.65 4.60
CA TRP A 126 -3.21 10.74 4.41
C TRP A 126 -2.22 11.31 3.41
N CYS A 127 -0.96 11.43 3.81
CA CYS A 127 0.03 12.26 3.11
C CYS A 127 0.62 11.61 1.85
N ILE A 128 0.37 10.32 1.62
CA ILE A 128 0.92 9.56 0.49
C ILE A 128 -0.17 8.61 0.02
N SER A 129 -0.44 8.59 -1.28
CA SER A 129 -1.21 7.52 -1.92
C SER A 129 -0.46 7.09 -3.17
N ARG A 130 -0.06 5.81 -3.23
CA ARG A 130 0.56 5.25 -4.42
C ARG A 130 -0.53 5.03 -5.47
N ALA A 131 -0.64 5.97 -6.39
CA ALA A 131 -1.52 5.84 -7.55
C ALA A 131 -0.80 6.36 -8.81
N HIS A 132 0.32 5.75 -9.19
CA HIS A 132 0.89 5.94 -10.53
C HIS A 132 1.65 4.70 -10.98
N MET A 133 0.92 3.76 -11.58
CA MET A 133 1.49 2.77 -12.49
C MET A 133 0.57 2.62 -13.71
N LYS A 134 0.42 3.72 -14.45
CA LYS A 134 -0.16 3.74 -15.80
C LYS A 134 0.75 4.62 -16.66
N ARG A 135 1.68 3.99 -17.37
CA ARG A 135 2.70 4.51 -18.33
C ARG A 135 4.11 4.29 -17.82
N PHE A 136 4.59 3.06 -17.92
CA PHE A 136 5.98 2.74 -18.27
C PHE A 136 6.03 1.25 -18.64
N ILE A 137 5.29 0.91 -19.69
CA ILE A 137 5.61 -0.11 -20.71
C ILE A 137 4.94 0.39 -21.99
#